data_AF-A0A833G2V1-F1
#
_entry.id   AF-A0A833G2V1-F1
#
_cell.length_a   1.000
_cell.length_b   1.000
_cell.length_c   1.000
_cell.angle_alpha   90.00
_cell.angle_beta   90.00
_cell.angle_gamma   90.00
#
_symmetry.space_group_name_H-M   'P 1'
#
loop_
_entity.id
_entity.type
_entity.pdbx_description
1 polymer ?
#
loop_
_entity_poly.entity_id
_entity_poly.type
_entity_poly.pdbx_seq_one_letter_code
_entity_poly.pdbx_strand_id
1 'polypeptide(L)'
;MPGSGGSSSAASPIRCCAPARWPPSCRADLPLPLASPRRAAGPLSGPGSISILAAFSGPNAYVSSRWYQDRPEVPTWNYVAVQVRGVLTPVDDDDGLYAILDRTMQVAEAGRLDLAGLPAGRSTTLLPYIRGFRLAITAMDGTTKLSQTHPPADRLRVIRGLLAEGDEGGRAIAMMMAQREG
;
A
#
# COMPACT_ATOMS: atom_id res chain seq x y z
N MET A 1 23.77 33.36 -27.18
CA MET A 1 23.95 31.92 -26.88
C MET A 1 25.08 31.78 -25.86
N PRO A 2 25.07 30.73 -25.02
CA PRO A 2 24.20 30.38 -23.89
C PRO A 2 24.90 30.79 -22.55
N GLY A 3 24.41 30.66 -21.32
CA GLY A 3 23.36 29.86 -20.69
C GLY A 3 23.91 29.35 -19.35
N SER A 4 23.10 29.41 -18.27
CA SER A 4 23.15 28.66 -16.99
C SER A 4 22.73 29.60 -15.85
N GLY A 5 21.58 29.48 -15.18
CA GLY A 5 20.89 28.25 -14.78
C GLY A 5 21.23 27.93 -13.32
N GLY A 6 20.83 28.79 -12.38
CA GLY A 6 20.98 28.57 -10.94
C GLY A 6 19.62 28.30 -10.31
N SER A 7 19.15 27.06 -10.41
CA SER A 7 18.00 26.55 -9.66
C SER A 7 18.44 26.34 -8.21
N SER A 8 17.93 27.18 -7.30
CA SER A 8 18.03 26.97 -5.86
C SER A 8 16.94 25.97 -5.45
N SER A 9 17.32 24.70 -5.33
CA SER A 9 16.48 23.65 -4.75
C SER A 9 16.54 23.79 -3.22
N ALA A 10 15.52 24.43 -2.65
CA ALA A 10 15.24 24.33 -1.22
C ALA A 10 14.55 22.98 -0.95
N ALA A 11 15.32 21.99 -0.53
CA ALA A 11 14.77 20.75 0.01
C ALA A 11 14.18 21.03 1.40
N SER A 12 12.85 21.08 1.47
CA SER A 12 12.12 21.19 2.73
C SER A 12 12.06 19.81 3.40
N PRO A 13 12.42 19.65 4.69
CA PRO A 13 12.26 18.39 5.40
C PRO A 13 10.78 18.14 5.70
N ILE A 14 10.32 16.92 5.42
CA ILE A 14 8.96 16.47 5.68
C ILE A 14 8.77 16.40 7.20
N ARG A 15 8.05 17.38 7.77
CA ARG A 15 7.53 17.32 9.14
C ARG A 15 6.34 16.36 9.18
N CYS A 16 6.43 15.32 10.00
CA CYS A 16 5.26 14.57 10.45
C CYS A 16 4.43 15.45 11.40
N CYS A 17 3.25 15.87 10.96
CA CYS A 17 2.18 16.35 11.83
C CYS A 17 1.18 15.21 12.13
N ALA A 18 0.59 15.27 13.33
CA ALA A 18 -0.44 14.39 13.89
C ALA A 18 -1.75 14.35 13.03
N PRO A 19 -2.82 13.61 13.42
CA PRO A 19 -3.81 13.05 12.50
C PRO A 19 -4.56 14.15 11.73
N ALA A 20 -4.15 14.38 10.48
CA ALA A 20 -4.82 15.32 9.60
C ALA A 20 -5.96 14.61 8.86
N ARG A 21 -7.17 15.14 9.00
CA ARG A 21 -8.30 14.86 8.12
C ARG A 21 -7.87 15.03 6.68
N TRP A 22 -7.96 13.95 5.90
CA TRP A 22 -7.73 13.99 4.45
C TRP A 22 -8.94 14.66 3.76
N PRO A 23 -8.75 15.50 2.73
CA PRO A 23 -9.85 16.12 1.99
C PRO A 23 -10.77 15.07 1.31
N PRO A 24 -12.06 15.39 1.10
CA PRO A 24 -13.08 14.46 0.58
C PRO A 24 -12.88 14.03 -0.89
N SER A 25 -11.80 14.43 -1.55
CA SER A 25 -11.49 14.09 -2.94
C SER A 25 -10.61 12.84 -3.11
N CYS A 26 -10.12 12.23 -2.03
CA CYS A 26 -9.32 11.01 -2.12
C CYS A 26 -10.18 9.77 -2.37
N ARG A 27 -10.51 9.52 -3.64
CA ARG A 27 -10.99 8.23 -4.14
C ARG A 27 -9.80 7.31 -4.31
N ALA A 28 -9.71 6.25 -3.51
CA ALA A 28 -8.80 5.16 -3.80
C ALA A 28 -9.52 4.19 -4.74
N ASP A 29 -9.36 4.40 -6.03
CA ASP A 29 -9.69 3.38 -7.03
C ASP A 29 -8.58 2.33 -6.94
N LEU A 30 -8.83 1.32 -6.11
CA LEU A 30 -7.91 0.22 -5.87
C LEU A 30 -8.16 -0.89 -6.87
N PRO A 31 -7.18 -1.21 -7.72
CA PRO A 31 -7.26 -2.37 -8.58
C PRO A 31 -6.85 -3.62 -7.81
N LEU A 32 -7.82 -4.44 -7.39
CA LEU A 32 -7.54 -5.77 -6.82
C LEU A 32 -8.06 -6.86 -7.78
N PRO A 33 -7.19 -7.53 -8.55
CA PRO A 33 -7.56 -8.77 -9.22
C PRO A 33 -7.55 -9.92 -8.20
N LEU A 34 -8.71 -10.21 -7.61
CA LEU A 34 -8.93 -11.45 -6.85
C LEU A 34 -9.16 -12.61 -7.83
N ALA A 35 -8.13 -13.41 -8.12
CA ALA A 35 -8.30 -14.71 -8.74
C ALA A 35 -8.45 -15.77 -7.64
N SER A 36 -9.67 -16.26 -7.43
CA SER A 36 -9.99 -17.35 -6.50
C SER A 36 -10.32 -18.65 -7.26
N PRO A 37 -9.97 -19.84 -6.71
CA PRO A 37 -10.39 -21.10 -7.31
C PRO A 37 -11.89 -21.34 -7.00
N ARG A 38 -12.59 -21.84 -8.04
CA ARG A 38 -14.04 -22.10 -8.09
C ARG A 38 -14.69 -22.48 -6.75
N ARG A 39 -15.55 -21.59 -6.28
CA ARG A 39 -16.70 -21.90 -5.42
C ARG A 39 -17.91 -21.15 -5.97
N ALA A 40 -19.04 -21.84 -6.09
CA ALA A 40 -20.26 -21.31 -6.70
C ALA A 40 -20.64 -19.95 -6.09
N ALA A 41 -20.70 -18.91 -6.93
CA ALA A 41 -21.15 -17.58 -6.54
C ALA A 41 -22.67 -17.60 -6.41
N GLY A 42 -23.17 -17.68 -5.16
CA GLY A 42 -24.54 -17.29 -4.86
C GLY A 42 -24.70 -15.78 -4.97
N PRO A 43 -25.90 -15.26 -5.29
CA PRO A 43 -26.13 -13.83 -5.41
C PRO A 43 -25.93 -13.12 -4.06
N LEU A 44 -25.20 -12.00 -4.07
CA LEU A 44 -25.16 -11.04 -2.97
C LEU A 44 -26.50 -10.26 -2.98
N SER A 45 -27.54 -10.80 -2.36
CA SER A 45 -28.89 -10.20 -2.38
C SER A 45 -29.21 -9.43 -1.09
N GLY A 46 -29.47 -8.11 -1.20
CA GLY A 46 -30.08 -7.25 -0.15
C GLY A 46 -29.53 -5.81 -0.09
N PRO A 47 -30.32 -4.77 0.27
CA PRO A 47 -30.07 -3.38 -0.12
C PRO A 47 -28.81 -2.75 0.50
N GLY A 48 -27.72 -2.78 -0.28
CA GLY A 48 -27.12 -1.57 -0.84
C GLY A 48 -25.70 -1.24 -0.41
N SER A 49 -25.24 -1.71 0.75
CA SER A 49 -23.90 -1.37 1.25
C SER A 49 -23.33 -2.43 2.17
N ILE A 50 -22.21 -3.04 1.77
CA ILE A 50 -21.47 -3.97 2.63
C ILE A 50 -20.34 -3.20 3.30
N SER A 51 -20.37 -3.09 4.62
CA SER A 51 -19.24 -2.53 5.37
C SER A 51 -18.08 -3.54 5.38
N ILE A 52 -16.90 -3.10 4.96
CA ILE A 52 -15.71 -3.93 4.88
C ILE A 52 -14.50 -3.28 5.54
N LEU A 53 -13.46 -4.10 5.75
CA LEU A 53 -12.13 -3.69 6.12
C LEU A 53 -11.14 -4.24 5.08
N ALA A 54 -10.44 -3.37 4.37
CA ALA A 54 -9.30 -3.72 3.53
C ALA A 54 -7.99 -3.50 4.32
N ALA A 55 -7.12 -4.50 4.36
CA ALA A 55 -5.83 -4.42 5.03
C ALA A 55 -4.69 -4.44 4.00
N PHE A 56 -3.88 -3.38 4.02
CA PHE A 56 -2.68 -3.22 3.20
C PHE A 56 -1.46 -3.45 4.09
N SER A 57 -0.72 -4.52 3.78
CA SER A 57 0.50 -4.86 4.50
C SER A 57 1.68 -4.25 3.77
N GLY A 58 2.42 -3.38 4.46
CA GLY A 58 3.71 -2.87 4.00
C GLY A 58 4.85 -3.82 4.37
N PRO A 59 6.11 -3.34 4.28
CA PRO A 59 7.25 -4.14 4.70
C PRO A 59 7.15 -4.48 6.18
N ASN A 60 7.72 -5.63 6.54
CA ASN A 60 7.84 -6.10 7.90
C ASN A 60 9.13 -6.91 8.04
N ALA A 61 9.65 -6.97 9.27
CA ALA A 61 10.85 -7.73 9.57
C ALA A 61 10.87 -8.14 11.05
N TYR A 62 11.41 -9.33 11.31
CA TYR A 62 11.70 -9.78 12.66
C TYR A 62 12.89 -9.00 13.23
N VAL A 63 12.73 -8.49 14.44
CA VAL A 63 13.75 -7.78 15.21
C VAL A 63 14.25 -8.69 16.30
N SER A 64 15.49 -9.17 16.13
CA SER A 64 16.14 -10.03 17.09
C SER A 64 16.61 -9.24 18.30
N SER A 65 16.36 -9.76 19.50
CA SER A 65 16.85 -9.15 20.74
C SER A 65 18.38 -9.17 20.84
N ARG A 66 19.07 -10.02 20.06
CA ARG A 66 20.55 -10.10 20.02
C ARG A 66 21.25 -8.82 19.56
N TRP A 67 20.51 -7.89 18.95
CA TRP A 67 21.05 -6.62 18.46
C TRP A 67 21.10 -5.54 19.54
N TYR A 68 20.45 -5.75 20.69
CA TYR A 68 20.52 -4.84 21.82
C TYR A 68 21.68 -5.23 22.74
N GLN A 69 22.39 -4.25 23.31
CA GLN A 69 23.57 -4.50 24.15
C GLN A 69 23.23 -4.59 25.64
N ASP A 70 22.40 -3.67 26.14
CA ASP A 70 22.40 -3.34 27.57
C ASP A 70 21.12 -3.71 28.32
N ARG A 71 20.15 -4.36 27.65
CA ARG A 71 18.84 -4.71 28.26
C ARG A 71 18.29 -6.03 27.70
N PRO A 72 17.63 -6.85 28.55
CA PRO A 72 16.86 -7.99 28.07
C PRO A 72 15.61 -7.47 27.36
N GLU A 73 15.73 -7.26 26.04
CA GLU A 73 14.60 -6.95 25.18
C GLU A 73 13.95 -8.22 24.66
N VAL A 74 12.63 -8.16 24.48
CA VAL A 74 11.87 -9.28 23.90
C VAL A 74 11.93 -9.17 22.37
N PRO A 75 12.20 -10.27 21.64
CA PRO A 75 12.15 -10.24 20.18
C PRO A 75 10.76 -9.83 19.68
N THR A 76 10.73 -9.08 18.59
CA THR A 76 9.46 -8.52 18.08
C THR A 76 9.47 -8.38 16.56
N TRP A 77 8.39 -7.84 16.00
CA TRP A 77 8.28 -7.50 14.58
C TRP A 77 8.17 -6.00 14.43
N ASN A 78 8.96 -5.44 13.52
CA ASN A 78 8.72 -4.13 12.96
C ASN A 78 7.91 -4.27 11.67
N TYR A 79 6.94 -3.39 11.47
CA TYR A 79 6.04 -3.45 10.32
C TYR A 79 5.39 -2.10 10.03
N VAL A 80 4.93 -1.96 8.79
CA VAL A 80 4.04 -0.90 8.34
C VAL A 80 2.76 -1.53 7.82
N ALA A 81 1.61 -1.00 8.22
CA ALA A 81 0.31 -1.46 7.73
C ALA A 81 -0.68 -0.30 7.65
N VAL A 82 -1.63 -0.41 6.71
CA VAL A 82 -2.77 0.50 6.60
C VAL A 82 -4.05 -0.32 6.58
N GLN A 83 -5.00 0.07 7.40
CA GLN A 83 -6.33 -0.50 7.47
C GLN A 83 -7.33 0.53 6.95
N VAL A 84 -8.17 0.13 6.00
CA VAL A 84 -9.16 1.00 5.35
C VAL A 84 -10.54 0.41 5.57
N ARG A 85 -11.40 1.15 6.25
CA ARG A 85 -12.82 0.81 6.43
C ARG A 85 -13.64 1.57 5.41
N GLY A 86 -14.68 0.93 4.92
CA GLY A 86 -15.56 1.57 3.95
C GLY A 86 -16.75 0.73 3.58
N VAL A 87 -17.54 1.29 2.67
CA VAL A 87 -18.72 0.65 2.10
C VAL A 87 -18.39 0.18 0.69
N LEU A 88 -18.59 -1.11 0.44
CA LEU A 88 -18.39 -1.73 -0.86
C LEU A 88 -19.71 -1.68 -1.67
N THR A 89 -19.62 -1.19 -2.90
CA THR A 89 -20.73 -1.14 -3.86
C THR A 89 -20.32 -1.90 -5.12
N PRO A 90 -21.12 -2.88 -5.59
CA PRO A 90 -20.87 -3.55 -6.87
C PRO A 90 -20.83 -2.58 -8.05
N VAL A 91 -20.08 -2.95 -9.08
CA VAL A 91 -20.09 -2.29 -10.38
C VAL A 91 -20.63 -3.30 -11.38
N ASP A 92 -21.87 -3.08 -11.81
CA ASP A 92 -22.64 -4.02 -12.62
C ASP A 92 -22.70 -3.62 -14.11
N ASP A 93 -22.20 -2.44 -14.47
CA ASP A 93 -22.11 -1.97 -15.85
C ASP A 93 -20.75 -2.27 -16.49
N ASP A 94 -20.77 -2.69 -17.75
CA ASP A 94 -19.56 -3.09 -18.49
C ASP A 94 -18.56 -1.94 -18.65
N ASP A 95 -19.04 -0.71 -18.88
CA ASP A 95 -18.19 0.48 -19.03
C ASP A 95 -17.42 0.78 -17.73
N GLY A 96 -18.12 0.71 -16.59
CA GLY A 96 -17.54 0.90 -15.26
C GLY A 96 -16.55 -0.20 -14.90
N LEU A 97 -16.85 -1.45 -15.26
CA LEU A 97 -15.93 -2.57 -15.09
C LEU A 97 -14.68 -2.41 -15.98
N TYR A 98 -14.86 -2.02 -17.23
CA TYR A 98 -13.77 -1.74 -18.17
C TYR A 98 -12.85 -0.63 -17.62
N ALA A 99 -13.43 0.47 -17.11
CA ALA A 99 -12.65 1.56 -16.52
C ALA A 99 -11.81 1.12 -15.31
N ILE A 100 -12.35 0.25 -14.45
CA ILE A 100 -11.60 -0.31 -13.31
C ILE A 100 -10.42 -1.15 -13.81
N LEU A 101 -10.66 -2.02 -14.78
CA LEU A 101 -9.62 -2.90 -15.34
C LEU A 101 -8.56 -2.12 -16.11
N ASP A 102 -8.95 -1.10 -16.86
CA ASP A 102 -8.01 -0.24 -17.58
C ASP A 102 -7.10 0.49 -16.60
N ARG A 103 -7.70 1.10 -15.56
CA ARG A 103 -6.94 1.76 -14.50
C ARG A 103 -6.02 0.80 -13.76
N THR A 104 -6.47 -0.43 -13.52
CA THR A 104 -5.65 -1.50 -12.94
C THR A 104 -4.39 -1.75 -13.75
N MET A 105 -4.56 -1.96 -15.05
CA MET A 105 -3.45 -2.26 -15.96
C MET A 105 -2.50 -1.07 -16.07
N GLN A 106 -3.02 0.14 -16.23
CA GLN A 106 -2.20 1.34 -16.28
C GLN A 106 -1.31 1.49 -15.04
N VAL A 107 -1.83 1.20 -13.84
CA VAL A 107 -1.05 1.27 -12.61
C VAL A 107 -0.02 0.14 -12.54
N ALA A 108 -0.42 -1.09 -12.80
CA ALA A 108 0.45 -2.27 -12.69
C ALA A 108 1.59 -2.27 -13.71
N GLU A 109 1.30 -1.84 -14.94
CA GLU A 109 2.26 -1.81 -16.05
C GLU A 109 3.04 -0.48 -16.13
N ALA A 110 2.79 0.44 -15.19
CA ALA A 110 3.32 1.80 -15.21
C ALA A 110 3.04 2.52 -16.54
N GLY A 111 1.84 2.33 -17.09
CA GLY A 111 1.38 2.93 -18.34
C GLY A 111 1.97 2.33 -19.61
N ARG A 112 2.77 1.26 -19.52
CA ARG A 112 3.35 0.59 -20.70
C ARG A 112 2.33 -0.21 -21.51
N LEU A 113 1.25 -0.61 -20.87
CA LEU A 113 0.17 -1.37 -21.47
C LEU A 113 -1.16 -0.96 -20.80
N ASP A 114 -2.20 -0.87 -21.63
CA ASP A 114 -3.58 -0.64 -21.23
C ASP A 114 -4.48 -1.73 -21.83
N LEU A 115 -5.78 -1.67 -21.57
CA LEU A 115 -6.71 -2.67 -22.15
C LEU A 115 -6.79 -2.58 -23.68
N ALA A 116 -6.56 -1.41 -24.26
CA ALA A 116 -6.60 -1.21 -25.71
C ALA A 116 -5.43 -1.89 -26.42
N GLY A 117 -4.30 -2.10 -25.72
CA GLY A 117 -3.15 -2.87 -26.20
C GLY A 117 -3.36 -4.39 -26.27
N LEU A 118 -4.51 -4.91 -25.81
CA LEU A 118 -4.81 -6.34 -25.90
C LEU A 118 -5.28 -6.75 -27.31
N PRO A 119 -5.12 -8.03 -27.70
CA PRO A 119 -5.71 -8.54 -28.94
C PRO A 119 -7.21 -8.25 -29.03
N ALA A 120 -7.68 -7.89 -30.22
CA ALA A 120 -9.07 -7.49 -30.45
C ALA A 120 -10.07 -8.53 -29.91
N GLY A 121 -11.06 -8.06 -29.15
CA GLY A 121 -12.11 -8.91 -28.55
C GLY A 121 -11.68 -9.70 -27.30
N ARG A 122 -10.40 -9.67 -26.90
CA ARG A 122 -9.92 -10.39 -25.71
C ARG A 122 -10.55 -9.87 -24.43
N SER A 123 -10.58 -8.55 -24.25
CA SER A 123 -11.21 -7.89 -23.09
C SER A 123 -12.69 -8.20 -23.01
N THR A 124 -13.43 -8.04 -24.12
CA THR A 124 -14.86 -8.36 -24.23
C THR A 124 -15.19 -9.81 -23.86
N THR A 125 -14.30 -10.75 -24.21
CA THR A 125 -14.48 -12.17 -23.88
C THR A 125 -14.30 -12.45 -22.38
N LEU A 126 -13.47 -11.67 -21.69
CA LEU A 126 -13.13 -11.89 -20.28
C LEU A 126 -14.02 -11.11 -19.32
N LEU A 127 -14.56 -9.95 -19.74
CA LEU A 127 -15.40 -9.08 -18.90
C LEU A 127 -16.53 -9.80 -18.17
N PRO A 128 -17.32 -10.71 -18.79
CA PRO A 128 -18.43 -11.39 -18.11
C PRO A 128 -18.00 -12.27 -16.92
N TYR A 129 -16.71 -12.61 -16.83
CA TYR A 129 -16.15 -13.45 -15.77
C TYR A 129 -15.55 -12.65 -14.61
N ILE A 130 -15.59 -11.32 -14.67
CA ILE A 130 -15.02 -10.42 -13.68
C ILE A 130 -16.16 -9.65 -13.01
N ARG A 131 -16.09 -9.51 -11.68
CA ARG A 131 -17.00 -8.65 -10.91
C ARG A 131 -16.21 -7.48 -10.34
N GLY A 132 -16.60 -6.27 -10.73
CA GLY A 132 -16.03 -5.03 -10.22
C GLY A 132 -16.75 -4.57 -8.96
N PHE A 133 -16.05 -3.82 -8.13
CA PHE A 133 -16.63 -3.14 -6.99
C PHE A 133 -15.87 -1.85 -6.69
N ARG A 134 -16.53 -0.90 -6.04
CA ARG A 134 -15.94 0.33 -5.52
C ARG A 134 -16.02 0.33 -4.01
N LEU A 135 -14.93 0.74 -3.36
CA LEU A 135 -14.88 0.95 -1.92
C LEU A 135 -14.98 2.44 -1.62
N ALA A 136 -16.12 2.88 -1.10
CA ALA A 136 -16.28 4.20 -0.51
C ALA A 136 -15.62 4.22 0.87
N ILE A 137 -14.44 4.84 0.98
CA ILE A 137 -13.66 4.92 2.21
C ILE A 137 -14.41 5.76 3.25
N THR A 138 -14.56 5.22 4.45
CA THR A 138 -15.15 5.92 5.61
C THR A 138 -14.14 6.20 6.71
N ALA A 139 -13.11 5.35 6.85
CA ALA A 139 -12.01 5.57 7.77
C ALA A 139 -10.72 4.88 7.28
N MET A 140 -9.57 5.40 7.69
CA MET A 140 -8.26 4.83 7.40
C MET A 140 -7.35 4.97 8.61
N ASP A 141 -6.69 3.90 8.99
CA ASP A 141 -5.75 3.85 10.11
C ASP A 141 -4.40 3.31 9.64
N GLY A 142 -3.35 4.11 9.80
CA GLY A 142 -1.97 3.71 9.52
C GLY A 142 -1.24 3.32 10.79
N THR A 143 -0.57 2.18 10.79
CA THR A 143 0.26 1.72 11.91
C THR A 143 1.69 1.51 11.46
N THR A 144 2.64 2.09 12.20
CA THR A 144 4.07 1.84 12.02
C THR A 144 4.68 1.44 13.35
N LYS A 145 5.22 0.22 13.43
CA LYS A 145 6.06 -0.22 14.55
C LYS A 145 7.48 -0.35 14.02
N LEU A 146 8.34 0.60 14.40
CA LEU A 146 9.71 0.75 13.87
C LEU A 146 10.71 0.93 15.02
N SER A 147 10.51 0.24 16.14
CA SER A 147 11.32 0.38 17.36
C SER A 147 11.48 1.83 17.85
N GLN A 148 10.47 2.68 17.66
CA GLN A 148 10.61 4.14 17.87
C GLN A 148 10.81 4.53 19.34
N THR A 149 10.44 3.66 20.27
CA THR A 149 10.56 3.87 21.73
C THR A 149 11.98 3.63 22.26
N HIS A 150 12.86 3.01 21.48
CA HIS A 150 14.23 2.70 21.91
C HIS A 150 15.17 3.90 21.69
N PRO A 151 16.28 4.00 22.44
CA PRO A 151 17.31 5.01 22.23
C PRO A 151 17.90 4.98 20.80
N PRO A 152 18.40 6.12 20.29
CA PRO A 152 18.99 6.18 18.94
C PRO A 152 20.08 5.13 18.67
N ALA A 153 20.96 4.88 19.66
CA ALA A 153 22.02 3.88 19.54
C ALA A 153 21.47 2.45 19.31
N ASP A 154 20.38 2.09 19.99
CA ASP A 154 19.71 0.79 19.79
C ASP A 154 19.05 0.70 18.41
N ARG A 155 18.38 1.77 17.97
CA ARG A 155 17.76 1.80 16.64
C ARG A 155 18.81 1.65 15.54
N LEU A 156 19.97 2.30 15.67
CA LEU A 156 21.10 2.12 14.74
C LEU A 156 21.64 0.69 14.73
N ARG A 157 21.67 0.00 15.88
CA ARG A 157 22.05 -1.41 15.94
C ARG A 157 21.04 -2.31 15.23
N VAL A 158 19.75 -2.08 15.44
CA VAL A 158 18.68 -2.81 14.74
C VAL A 158 18.77 -2.58 13.23
N ILE A 159 18.97 -1.34 12.77
CA ILE A 159 19.19 -1.02 11.34
C ILE A 159 20.35 -1.84 10.77
N ARG A 160 21.51 -1.87 11.45
CA ARG A 160 22.67 -2.66 11.01
C ARG A 160 22.37 -4.16 10.98
N GLY A 161 21.67 -4.67 11.99
CA GLY A 161 21.26 -6.07 12.07
C GLY A 161 20.36 -6.47 10.90
N LEU A 162 19.32 -5.68 10.61
CA LEU A 162 18.40 -5.91 9.49
C LEU A 162 19.10 -5.85 8.14
N LEU A 163 20.01 -4.89 7.93
CA LEU A 163 20.80 -4.80 6.70
C LEU A 163 21.76 -5.98 6.52
N ALA A 164 22.30 -6.52 7.62
CA ALA A 164 23.22 -7.66 7.59
C ALA A 164 22.51 -8.99 7.27
N GLU A 165 21.30 -9.23 7.78
CA GLU A 165 20.49 -10.39 7.39
C GLU A 165 20.10 -10.32 5.91
N GLY A 166 19.82 -9.10 5.42
CA GLY A 166 19.74 -8.82 4.00
C GLY A 166 18.49 -9.35 3.30
N ASP A 167 17.44 -9.72 4.03
CA ASP A 167 16.13 -10.00 3.45
C ASP A 167 15.44 -8.71 2.96
N GLU A 168 14.53 -8.83 2.00
CA GLU A 168 13.87 -7.67 1.37
C GLU A 168 13.08 -6.83 2.38
N GLY A 169 12.32 -7.50 3.27
CA GLY A 169 11.55 -6.85 4.33
C GLY A 169 12.44 -6.12 5.32
N GLY A 170 13.53 -6.76 5.77
CA GLY A 170 14.54 -6.20 6.64
C GLY A 170 15.20 -4.96 6.06
N ARG A 171 15.61 -4.98 4.78
CA ARG A 171 16.17 -3.81 4.09
C ARG A 171 15.16 -2.66 4.02
N ALA A 172 13.91 -2.95 3.66
CA ALA A 172 12.86 -1.94 3.58
C ALA A 172 12.56 -1.29 4.94
N ILE A 173 12.45 -2.10 6.01
CA ILE A 173 12.28 -1.60 7.38
C ILE A 173 13.50 -0.78 7.82
N ALA A 174 14.72 -1.24 7.55
CA ALA A 174 15.94 -0.53 7.91
C ALA A 174 16.01 0.86 7.24
N MET A 175 15.64 0.97 5.96
CA MET A 175 15.54 2.26 5.26
C MET A 175 14.49 3.17 5.89
N MET A 176 13.31 2.64 6.25
CA MET A 176 12.26 3.42 6.91
C MET A 176 12.65 3.88 8.33
N MET A 177 13.39 3.06 9.07
CA MET A 177 13.95 3.44 10.37
C MET A 177 14.99 4.55 10.20
N ALA A 178 15.90 4.41 9.23
CA ALA A 178 16.95 5.40 8.97
C ALA A 178 16.41 6.79 8.57
N GLN A 179 15.30 6.84 7.81
CA GLN A 179 14.65 8.10 7.44
C GLN A 179 14.12 8.90 8.64
N ARG A 180 13.94 8.28 9.81
CA ARG A 180 13.45 8.93 11.04
C ARG A 180 14.56 9.40 11.97
N GLU A 181 15.82 9.09 11.67
CA GLU A 181 16.97 9.54 12.46
C GLU A 181 17.51 10.91 12.04
N GLY A 182 17.05 11.45 10.90
CA GLY A 182 17.37 12.80 10.40
C GLY A 182 16.28 13.81 10.71
#